data_AF-A0A8S3JDK3-F1
#
_entry.id   AF-A0A8S3JDK3-F1
#
_cell.length_a   1.000
_cell.length_b   1.000
_cell.length_c   1.000
_cell.angle_alpha   90.00
_cell.angle_beta   90.00
_cell.angle_gamma   90.00
#
_symmetry.space_group_name_H-M   'P 1'
#
loop_
_entity.id
_entity.type
_entity.pdbx_description
1 polymer ?
#
loop_
_entity_poly.entity_id
_entity_poly.type
_entity_poly.pdbx_seq_one_letter_code
_entity_poly.pdbx_strand_id
1 'polypeptide(L)'
;LKSNESIDPIEKLEDDIRHELSVIQLHNQSIEYLTNQSRQELETMHTPFLEPNRNLNDAITSTWSTEEILLAIQAFGKYEKDFHSVSRIIGPTKSIHDIERFFVEYRERYQLDMVIDMNSKPITNLQDDAVLISR
;
A
#
# COMPACT_ATOMS: atom_id res chain seq x y z
N LEU A 1 51.77 -7.31 -42.35
CA LEU A 1 52.30 -7.16 -40.98
C LEU A 1 51.43 -6.12 -40.30
N LYS A 2 50.33 -6.54 -39.65
CA LYS A 2 49.52 -5.62 -38.85
C LYS A 2 50.36 -5.29 -37.63
N SER A 3 50.83 -4.05 -37.55
CA SER A 3 51.48 -3.49 -36.37
C SER A 3 50.53 -3.67 -35.19
N ASN A 4 50.86 -4.63 -34.34
CA ASN A 4 50.39 -4.78 -32.99
C ASN A 4 50.92 -3.58 -32.19
N GLU A 5 50.29 -2.42 -32.39
CA GLU A 5 50.42 -1.26 -31.53
C GLU A 5 49.95 -1.66 -30.13
N SER A 6 50.92 -1.85 -29.24
CA SER A 6 50.68 -1.97 -27.82
C SER A 6 50.14 -0.61 -27.36
N ILE A 7 48.82 -0.45 -27.36
CA ILE A 7 48.13 0.72 -26.82
C ILE A 7 48.70 0.98 -25.41
N ASP A 8 49.10 2.22 -25.15
CA ASP A 8 49.68 2.59 -23.87
C ASP A 8 48.64 2.23 -22.77
N PRO A 9 49.03 1.46 -21.73
CA PRO A 9 48.10 1.11 -20.65
C PRO A 9 47.45 2.33 -19.99
N ILE A 10 48.10 3.50 -20.03
CA ILE A 10 47.55 4.76 -19.53
C ILE A 10 46.44 5.26 -20.47
N GLU A 11 46.68 5.26 -21.78
CA GLU A 11 45.69 5.68 -22.78
C GLU A 11 44.44 4.80 -22.74
N LYS A 12 44.61 3.49 -22.60
CA LYS A 12 43.48 2.56 -22.42
C LYS A 12 42.66 2.88 -21.15
N LEU A 13 43.33 3.16 -20.03
CA LEU A 13 42.65 3.51 -18.78
C LEU A 13 41.89 4.84 -18.91
N GLU A 14 42.45 5.83 -19.61
CA GLU A 14 41.74 7.09 -19.87
C GLU A 14 40.47 6.87 -20.69
N ASP A 15 40.52 6.02 -21.72
CA ASP A 15 39.36 5.70 -22.55
C ASP A 15 38.29 4.93 -21.77
N ASP A 16 38.70 3.96 -20.94
CA ASP A 16 37.80 3.22 -20.05
C ASP A 16 37.11 4.19 -19.06
N ILE A 17 37.84 5.14 -18.48
CA ILE A 17 37.28 6.17 -17.58
C ILE A 17 36.31 7.09 -18.33
N ARG A 18 36.64 7.54 -19.54
CA ARG A 18 35.74 8.37 -20.37
C ARG A 18 34.45 7.62 -20.69
N HIS A 19 34.55 6.34 -21.02
CA HIS A 19 33.41 5.49 -21.30
C HIS A 19 32.51 5.37 -20.05
N GLU A 20 33.08 5.03 -18.90
CA GLU A 20 32.33 4.92 -17.64
C GLU A 20 31.67 6.24 -17.24
N LEU A 21 32.35 7.38 -17.39
CA LEU A 21 31.76 8.70 -17.14
C LEU A 21 30.56 8.98 -18.06
N SER A 22 30.64 8.59 -19.34
CA SER A 22 29.54 8.75 -20.28
C SER A 22 28.33 7.88 -19.88
N VAL A 23 28.58 6.63 -19.47
CA VAL A 23 27.54 5.73 -18.98
C VAL A 23 26.86 6.29 -17.72
N ILE A 24 27.64 6.81 -16.77
CA ILE A 24 27.11 7.43 -15.54
C ILE A 24 26.23 8.65 -15.86
N GLN A 25 26.65 9.48 -16.82
CA GLN A 25 25.85 10.64 -17.25
C GLN A 25 24.50 10.21 -17.84
N LEU A 26 24.48 9.16 -18.68
CA LEU A 26 23.25 8.61 -19.23
C LEU A 26 22.34 8.02 -18.16
N HIS A 27 22.91 7.30 -17.18
CA HIS A 27 22.15 6.79 -16.04
C HIS A 27 21.52 7.91 -15.22
N ASN A 28 22.26 8.98 -14.92
CA ASN A 28 21.72 10.12 -14.17
C ASN A 28 20.53 10.76 -14.88
N GLN A 29 20.62 10.95 -16.20
CA GLN A 29 19.50 11.46 -17.00
C GLN A 29 18.28 10.51 -16.95
N SER A 30 18.52 9.21 -17.04
CA SER A 30 17.46 8.18 -16.97
C SER A 30 16.78 8.18 -15.59
N ILE A 31 17.57 8.31 -14.52
CA ILE A 31 17.05 8.39 -13.14
C ILE A 31 16.21 9.65 -12.96
N GLU A 32 16.66 10.80 -13.46
CA GLU A 32 15.91 12.05 -13.38
C GLU A 32 14.56 11.94 -14.11
N TYR A 33 14.57 11.35 -15.31
CA TYR A 33 13.35 11.08 -16.06
C TYR A 33 12.37 10.20 -15.28
N LEU A 34 12.81 9.05 -14.79
CA LEU A 34 11.96 8.12 -14.03
C LEU A 34 11.44 8.75 -12.73
N THR A 35 12.28 9.51 -12.04
CA THR A 35 11.88 10.22 -10.80
C THR A 35 10.76 11.20 -11.08
N ASN A 36 10.88 12.01 -12.13
CA ASN A 36 9.86 12.98 -12.52
C ASN A 36 8.57 12.29 -13.00
N GLN A 37 8.71 11.21 -13.76
CA GLN A 37 7.57 10.40 -14.22
C GLN A 37 6.78 9.84 -13.03
N SER A 38 7.45 9.17 -12.08
CA SER A 38 6.78 8.63 -10.89
C SER A 38 6.13 9.73 -10.06
N ARG A 39 6.76 10.91 -9.95
CA ARG A 39 6.15 12.05 -9.24
C ARG A 39 4.85 12.50 -9.90
N GLN A 40 4.85 12.62 -11.22
CA GLN A 40 3.65 12.98 -11.99
C GLN A 40 2.56 11.90 -11.91
N GLU A 41 2.93 10.62 -11.94
CA GLU A 41 1.98 9.51 -11.76
C GLU A 41 1.34 9.56 -10.38
N LEU A 42 2.09 9.83 -9.31
CA LEU A 42 1.53 10.03 -7.97
C LEU A 42 0.61 11.25 -7.89
N GLU A 43 0.98 12.36 -8.53
CA GLU A 43 0.14 13.58 -8.61
C GLU A 43 -1.19 13.31 -9.34
N THR A 44 -1.18 12.46 -10.38
CA THR A 44 -2.40 12.08 -11.13
C THR A 44 -3.21 10.98 -10.46
N MET A 45 -2.57 10.13 -9.64
CA MET A 45 -3.22 9.06 -8.86
C MET A 45 -3.75 9.52 -7.50
N HIS A 46 -3.49 10.77 -7.10
CA HIS A 46 -4.26 11.45 -6.05
C HIS A 46 -5.71 11.61 -6.53
N THR A 47 -6.47 10.51 -6.45
CA THR A 47 -7.91 10.52 -6.65
C THR A 47 -8.54 11.39 -5.56
N PRO A 48 -9.43 12.33 -5.90
CA PRO A 48 -10.25 13.05 -4.91
C PRO A 48 -11.21 12.13 -4.14
N PHE A 49 -11.23 10.83 -4.47
CA PHE A 49 -12.07 9.86 -3.82
C PHE A 49 -11.43 9.48 -2.48
N LEU A 50 -11.97 10.09 -1.41
CA LEU A 50 -11.58 9.89 -0.02
C LEU A 50 -10.35 10.69 0.41
N GLU A 51 -10.35 12.00 0.21
CA GLU A 51 -10.06 12.80 1.41
C GLU A 51 -11.29 12.62 2.30
N PRO A 52 -11.22 11.84 3.41
CA PRO A 52 -12.25 12.01 4.43
C PRO A 52 -12.25 13.49 4.71
N ASN A 53 -13.41 14.14 4.73
CA ASN A 53 -13.52 15.51 5.18
C ASN A 53 -12.99 15.53 6.62
N ARG A 54 -11.66 15.70 6.77
CA ARG A 54 -10.98 15.69 8.05
C ARG A 54 -11.36 17.01 8.65
N ASN A 55 -12.46 17.04 9.39
CA ASN A 55 -12.63 18.12 10.34
C ASN A 55 -11.47 17.96 11.32
N LEU A 56 -10.39 18.73 11.10
CA LEU A 56 -9.20 18.75 11.95
C LEU A 56 -9.53 19.25 13.38
N ASN A 57 -10.79 19.62 13.62
CA ASN A 57 -11.35 19.97 14.91
C ASN A 57 -11.86 18.75 15.70
N ASP A 58 -11.89 17.56 15.10
CA ASP A 58 -12.37 16.36 15.79
C ASP A 58 -11.27 15.84 16.73
N ALA A 59 -11.30 16.32 17.97
CA ALA A 59 -10.47 15.79 19.05
C ALA A 59 -10.71 14.28 19.20
N ILE A 60 -9.69 13.55 19.67
CA ILE A 60 -9.83 12.12 19.97
C ILE A 60 -10.98 11.94 20.97
N THR A 61 -11.97 11.11 20.62
CA THR A 61 -13.16 10.86 21.45
C THR A 61 -13.19 9.41 21.93
N SER A 62 -13.58 9.19 23.19
CA SER A 62 -13.72 7.85 23.75
C SER A 62 -15.04 7.16 23.38
N THR A 63 -16.02 7.91 22.87
CA THR A 63 -17.34 7.41 22.50
C THR A 63 -17.36 6.94 21.04
N TRP A 64 -17.87 5.74 20.80
CA TRP A 64 -18.07 5.20 19.47
C TRP A 64 -19.44 5.60 18.91
N SER A 65 -19.45 6.36 17.81
CA SER A 65 -20.67 6.67 17.08
C SER A 65 -21.13 5.45 16.27
N THR A 66 -22.42 5.39 15.91
CA THR A 66 -22.94 4.31 15.06
C THR A 66 -22.20 4.25 13.71
N GLU A 67 -21.85 5.40 13.15
CA GLU A 67 -21.09 5.48 11.91
C GLU A 67 -19.68 4.90 12.07
N GLU A 68 -18.96 5.27 13.13
CA GLU A 68 -17.63 4.73 13.44
C GLU A 68 -17.67 3.21 13.65
N ILE A 69 -18.71 2.69 14.30
CA ILE A 69 -18.91 1.24 14.50
C ILE A 69 -19.09 0.53 13.16
N LEU A 70 -19.94 1.05 12.28
CA LEU A 70 -20.19 0.45 10.96
C LEU A 70 -18.93 0.49 10.09
N LEU A 71 -18.19 1.60 10.10
CA LEU A 71 -16.90 1.74 9.43
C LEU A 71 -15.88 0.74 9.99
N ALA A 72 -15.82 0.55 11.30
CA ALA A 72 -14.93 -0.41 11.94
C ALA A 72 -15.26 -1.84 11.49
N ILE A 73 -16.53 -2.26 11.53
CA ILE A 73 -16.94 -3.61 11.10
C ILE A 73 -16.55 -3.87 9.65
N GLN A 74 -16.81 -2.90 8.76
CA GLN A 74 -16.43 -3.02 7.35
C GLN A 74 -14.91 -3.08 7.16
N ALA A 75 -14.17 -2.23 7.88
CA ALA A 75 -12.72 -2.17 7.82
C ALA A 75 -12.08 -3.46 8.34
N PHE A 76 -12.53 -3.99 9.47
CA PHE A 76 -12.07 -5.29 9.99
C PHE A 76 -12.37 -6.42 9.01
N GLY A 77 -13.54 -6.40 8.37
CA GLY A 77 -13.86 -7.38 7.33
C GLY A 77 -12.88 -7.37 6.15
N LYS A 78 -12.38 -6.20 5.75
CA LYS A 78 -11.50 -6.06 4.58
C LYS A 78 -10.01 -6.14 4.88
N TYR A 79 -9.59 -5.55 6.00
CA TYR A 79 -8.19 -5.40 6.38
C TYR A 79 -7.80 -6.28 7.57
N GLU A 80 -8.73 -7.10 8.06
CA GLU A 80 -8.52 -8.01 9.18
C GLU A 80 -7.91 -7.27 10.39
N LYS A 81 -6.80 -7.78 10.94
CA LYS A 81 -6.09 -7.19 12.08
C LYS A 81 -5.01 -6.17 11.69
N ASP A 82 -5.05 -5.62 10.47
CA ASP A 82 -4.25 -4.45 10.13
C ASP A 82 -4.88 -3.17 10.72
N PHE A 83 -4.59 -2.95 12.00
CA PHE A 83 -5.16 -1.83 12.76
C PHE A 83 -4.76 -0.45 12.22
N HIS A 84 -3.65 -0.35 11.47
CA HIS A 84 -3.24 0.92 10.85
C HIS A 84 -4.14 1.25 9.67
N SER A 85 -4.43 0.26 8.82
CA SER A 85 -5.40 0.41 7.73
C SER A 85 -6.81 0.67 8.26
N VAL A 86 -7.23 -0.04 9.32
CA VAL A 86 -8.54 0.18 9.96
C VAL A 86 -8.66 1.59 10.54
N SER A 87 -7.63 2.10 11.22
CA SER A 87 -7.59 3.48 11.74
C SER A 87 -7.79 4.53 10.65
N ARG A 88 -7.18 4.29 9.48
CA ARG A 88 -7.31 5.20 8.34
C ARG A 88 -8.73 5.27 7.78
N ILE A 89 -9.51 4.20 7.91
CA ILE A 89 -10.91 4.14 7.44
C ILE A 89 -11.87 4.76 8.45
N ILE A 90 -11.68 4.50 9.75
CA ILE A 90 -12.54 5.04 10.81
C ILE A 90 -12.35 6.56 10.93
N GLY A 91 -11.13 7.06 10.76
CA GLY A 91 -10.81 8.49 10.77
C GLY A 91 -9.95 8.92 11.96
N PRO A 92 -9.70 10.25 12.10
CA PRO A 92 -8.73 10.80 13.04
C PRO A 92 -9.18 10.78 14.52
N THR A 93 -10.44 10.45 14.81
CA THR A 93 -11.05 10.53 16.14
C THR A 93 -10.70 9.38 17.07
N LYS A 94 -10.15 8.29 16.54
CA LYS A 94 -9.82 7.06 17.27
C LYS A 94 -8.35 6.71 17.07
N SER A 95 -7.63 6.53 18.16
CA SER A 95 -6.25 6.06 18.10
C SER A 95 -6.19 4.57 17.78
N ILE A 96 -5.01 4.08 17.37
CA ILE A 96 -4.78 2.64 17.17
C ILE A 96 -5.12 1.85 18.43
N HIS A 97 -4.79 2.38 19.60
CA HIS A 97 -5.08 1.73 20.88
C HIS A 97 -6.60 1.61 21.13
N ASP A 98 -7.37 2.64 20.76
CA ASP A 98 -8.84 2.60 20.87
C ASP A 98 -9.43 1.53 19.94
N ILE A 99 -8.82 1.32 18.77
CA ILE A 99 -9.24 0.32 17.79
C ILE A 99 -8.87 -1.11 18.25
N GLU A 100 -7.70 -1.29 18.84
CA GLU A 100 -7.31 -2.56 19.48
C GLU A 100 -8.29 -2.92 20.60
N ARG A 101 -8.63 -1.94 21.44
CA ARG A 101 -9.63 -2.11 22.50
C ARG A 101 -10.99 -2.42 21.91
N PHE A 102 -11.42 -1.71 20.88
CA PHE A 102 -12.69 -1.96 20.19
C PHE A 102 -12.77 -3.39 19.67
N PHE A 103 -11.71 -3.88 19.03
CA PHE A 103 -11.67 -5.23 18.51
C PHE A 103 -11.94 -6.27 19.60
N VAL A 104 -11.37 -6.10 20.79
CA VAL A 104 -11.57 -7.02 21.92
C VAL A 104 -12.96 -6.85 22.55
N GLU A 105 -13.35 -5.62 22.87
CA GLU A 105 -14.60 -5.32 23.60
C GLU A 105 -15.86 -5.65 22.78
N TYR A 106 -15.78 -5.50 21.45
CA TYR A 106 -16.92 -5.68 20.56
C TYR A 106 -16.83 -6.95 19.69
N ARG A 107 -15.82 -7.81 19.92
CA ARG A 107 -15.58 -9.05 19.18
C ARG A 107 -16.82 -9.92 19.04
N GLU A 108 -17.44 -10.25 20.17
CA GLU A 108 -18.61 -11.13 20.23
C GLU A 108 -19.88 -10.41 19.79
N ARG A 109 -20.04 -9.15 20.22
CA ARG A 109 -21.24 -8.35 19.95
C ARG A 109 -21.50 -8.17 18.45
N TYR A 110 -20.44 -7.92 17.68
CA TYR A 110 -20.52 -7.73 16.24
C TYR A 110 -19.96 -8.92 15.44
N GLN A 111 -19.67 -10.04 16.10
CA GLN A 111 -19.20 -11.27 15.46
C GLN A 111 -18.00 -11.00 14.52
N LEU A 112 -17.03 -10.20 14.99
CA LEU A 112 -15.94 -9.69 14.14
C LEU A 112 -15.14 -10.83 13.50
N ASP A 113 -14.96 -11.94 14.20
CA ASP A 113 -14.28 -13.12 13.65
C ASP A 113 -15.03 -13.72 12.45
N MET A 114 -16.37 -13.73 12.50
CA MET A 114 -17.21 -14.24 11.40
C MET A 114 -17.12 -13.32 10.19
N VAL A 115 -17.13 -12.00 10.41
CA VAL A 115 -17.02 -10.99 9.35
C VAL A 115 -15.66 -11.07 8.67
N ILE A 116 -14.59 -11.29 9.44
CA ILE A 116 -13.23 -11.50 8.92
C ILE A 116 -13.18 -12.82 8.12
N ASP A 117 -13.66 -13.93 8.69
CA ASP A 117 -13.64 -15.24 8.02
C ASP A 117 -14.45 -15.22 6.71
N MET A 118 -15.62 -14.60 6.71
CA MET A 118 -16.48 -14.49 5.53
C MET A 118 -15.80 -13.75 4.37
N ASN A 119 -15.09 -12.66 4.67
CA ASN A 119 -14.42 -11.85 3.64
C ASN A 119 -13.04 -12.39 3.24
N SER A 120 -12.41 -13.20 4.11
CA SER A 120 -11.13 -13.86 3.81
C SER A 120 -11.27 -15.01 2.81
N LYS A 121 -12.47 -15.61 2.73
CA LYS A 121 -12.76 -16.66 1.75
C LYS A 121 -12.86 -16.02 0.37
N PRO A 122 -12.12 -16.52 -0.65
CA PRO A 122 -12.39 -16.11 -2.02
C PRO A 122 -13.86 -16.41 -2.29
N ILE A 123 -14.54 -15.48 -2.98
CA ILE A 123 -15.92 -15.71 -3.44
C ILE A 123 -15.85 -16.88 -4.43
N THR A 124 -15.94 -18.11 -3.93
CA THR A 124 -16.08 -19.30 -4.75
C THR A 124 -17.47 -19.20 -5.36
N ASN A 125 -17.55 -19.40 -6.67
CA ASN A 125 -18.82 -19.36 -7.38
C ASN A 125 -19.81 -20.30 -6.67
N LEU A 126 -21.00 -19.80 -6.35
CA LEU A 126 -22.11 -20.53 -5.72
C LEU A 126 -22.56 -21.79 -6.51
N GLN A 127 -21.99 -22.01 -7.69
CA GLN A 127 -22.19 -23.20 -8.51
C GLN A 127 -21.43 -24.43 -7.98
N ASP A 128 -20.28 -24.24 -7.30
CA ASP A 128 -19.42 -25.35 -6.88
C ASP A 128 -19.94 -26.04 -5.61
N ASP A 129 -20.59 -25.30 -4.70
CA ASP A 129 -21.14 -25.86 -3.45
C ASP A 129 -22.40 -26.71 -3.66
N ALA A 130 -23.14 -26.49 -4.75
CA ALA A 130 -24.33 -27.29 -5.08
C ALA A 130 -23.99 -28.73 -5.52
N VAL A 131 -22.77 -28.96 -6.01
CA VAL A 131 -22.32 -30.28 -6.47
C VAL A 131 -22.03 -31.23 -5.30
N LEU A 132 -21.69 -30.69 -4.12
CA LEU A 132 -21.36 -31.50 -2.95
C LEU A 132 -22.60 -32.04 -2.19
N ILE A 133 -23.80 -31.58 -2.51
CA ILE A 133 -25.05 -32.04 -1.88
C ILE A 133 -25.67 -33.23 -2.65
N SER A 134 -25.06 -33.65 -3.77
CA SER A 134 -25.61 -34.68 -4.67
C SER A 134 -24.80 -35.99 -4.73
N ARG A 135 -23.95 -36.29 -3.74
CA ARG A 135 -23.27 -37.59 -3.61
C ARG A 135 -23.55 -38.23 -2.27
#